data_AF-A0A9D8ZWM9-F1
#
_entry.id   AF-A0A9D8ZWM9-F1
#
_cell.length_a   1.000
_cell.length_b   1.000
_cell.length_c   1.000
_cell.angle_alpha   90.00
_cell.angle_beta   90.00
_cell.angle_gamma   90.00
#
_symmetry.space_group_name_H-M   'P 1'
#
loop_
_entity.id
_entity.type
_entity.pdbx_description
1 polymer ?
#
loop_
_entity_poly.entity_id
_entity_poly.type
_entity_poly.pdbx_seq_one_letter_code
_entity_poly.pdbx_strand_id
1 'polypeptide(L)'
;ANEPDTIRVYSNATYLDQESTIVSTFTKEPLSFIPEFKAALSIATNQFGFSIGGSSTVSGSDASGACSDKPAVTVLDPISKAKIELGLFLSPGSLLSPKGKVEIDSELTYSPVDELIARLENKAGVQKISGNYKGSLGSKENPGVFFVDNYAKLSGGISTGYGIMVIRSGGELEYEGALSVAGNFEFNGLIIFENAFDFTGRGTPDLKGSVLVGTTENSSAFLDIDLSGNLNIQYDCNAQSYAEAASASLLKQNRFSMLNTFE
;
A
#
# COMPACT_ATOMS: atom_id res chain seq x y z
N ALA A 1 -9.96 -22.10 7.18
CA ALA A 1 -8.56 -21.70 7.42
C ALA A 1 -7.72 -22.96 7.39
N ASN A 2 -6.72 -23.06 6.52
CA ASN A 2 -5.78 -24.18 6.55
C ASN A 2 -4.92 -24.03 7.81
N GLU A 3 -4.73 -25.11 8.56
CA GLU A 3 -3.80 -25.11 9.70
C GLU A 3 -2.40 -24.70 9.21
N PRO A 4 -1.66 -23.88 9.98
CA PRO A 4 -0.33 -23.45 9.58
C PRO A 4 0.63 -24.64 9.49
N ASP A 5 1.38 -24.74 8.40
CA ASP A 5 2.46 -25.71 8.23
C ASP A 5 3.44 -25.61 9.40
N THR A 6 3.79 -26.72 10.05
CA THR A 6 4.83 -26.75 11.09
C THR A 6 6.07 -27.45 10.60
N ILE A 7 7.24 -26.91 10.95
CA ILE A 7 8.54 -27.51 10.66
C ILE A 7 9.22 -27.88 11.97
N ARG A 8 9.81 -29.08 12.03
CA ARG A 8 10.68 -29.50 13.14
C ARG A 8 12.13 -29.53 12.66
N VAL A 9 13.00 -28.86 13.39
CA VAL A 9 14.45 -28.87 13.18
C VAL A 9 15.08 -29.70 14.28
N TYR A 10 15.86 -30.70 13.89
CA TYR A 10 16.61 -31.57 14.79
C TYR A 10 18.07 -31.14 14.76
N SER A 11 18.59 -30.72 15.90
CA SER A 11 20.01 -30.41 16.07
C SER A 11 20.65 -31.47 16.97
N ASN A 12 21.52 -32.28 16.39
CA ASN A 12 22.21 -33.35 17.09
C ASN A 12 23.65 -32.91 17.38
N ALA A 13 24.10 -33.07 18.62
CA ALA A 13 25.48 -32.82 19.01
C ALA A 13 25.99 -33.95 19.90
N THR A 14 27.27 -34.29 19.75
CA THR A 14 27.96 -35.22 20.64
C THR A 14 28.89 -34.41 21.54
N TYR A 15 28.70 -34.49 22.85
CA TYR A 15 29.58 -33.85 23.84
C TYR A 15 29.93 -34.87 24.92
N LEU A 16 31.23 -35.09 25.16
CA LEU A 16 31.74 -36.07 26.12
C LEU A 16 31.13 -37.47 25.96
N ASP A 17 31.10 -37.98 24.72
CA ASP A 17 30.53 -39.29 24.35
C ASP A 17 29.02 -39.47 24.67
N GLN A 18 28.31 -38.38 24.99
CA GLN A 18 26.85 -38.35 25.06
C GLN A 18 26.28 -37.64 23.83
N GLU A 19 25.27 -38.25 23.21
CA GLU A 19 24.46 -37.59 22.19
C GLU A 19 23.35 -36.77 22.85
N SER A 20 23.26 -35.51 22.48
CA SER A 20 22.14 -34.63 22.81
C SER A 20 21.41 -34.25 21.53
N THR A 21 20.08 -34.27 21.58
CA THR A 21 19.22 -33.81 20.49
C THR A 21 18.39 -32.64 20.99
N ILE A 22 18.44 -31.52 20.28
CA ILE A 22 17.53 -30.40 20.51
C ILE A 22 16.52 -30.40 19.37
N VAL A 23 15.23 -30.41 19.72
CA VAL A 23 14.13 -30.33 18.74
C VAL A 23 13.47 -28.96 18.85
N SER A 24 13.64 -28.14 17.83
CA SER A 24 12.95 -26.84 17.70
C SER A 24 11.80 -26.96 16.71
N THR A 25 10.60 -26.55 17.12
CA THR A 25 9.41 -26.51 16.26
C THR A 25 9.13 -25.08 15.84
N PHE A 26 8.85 -24.86 14.56
CA PHE A 26 8.54 -23.57 13.96
C PHE A 26 7.17 -23.63 13.25
N THR A 27 6.39 -22.55 13.31
CA THR A 27 5.31 -22.30 12.34
C THR A 27 5.88 -21.66 11.10
N LYS A 28 5.50 -22.17 9.94
CA LYS A 28 5.77 -21.59 8.64
C LYS A 28 4.60 -20.67 8.29
N GLU A 29 4.88 -19.39 8.26
CA GLU A 29 3.92 -18.35 7.88
C GLU A 29 4.40 -17.69 6.58
N PRO A 30 3.51 -17.22 5.70
CA PRO A 30 3.92 -16.30 4.66
C PRO A 30 4.59 -15.08 5.30
N LEU A 31 5.78 -14.70 4.81
CA LEU A 31 6.43 -13.50 5.30
C LEU A 31 5.65 -12.29 4.77
N SER A 32 4.83 -11.67 5.62
CA SER A 32 4.12 -10.43 5.26
C SER A 32 5.10 -9.26 5.34
N PHE A 33 5.47 -8.74 4.18
CA PHE A 33 6.26 -7.52 4.02
C PHE A 33 5.36 -6.30 3.82
N ILE A 34 4.05 -6.47 3.91
CA ILE A 34 3.09 -5.39 3.78
C ILE A 34 3.07 -4.63 5.10
N PRO A 35 3.39 -3.32 5.10
CA PRO A 35 3.26 -2.52 6.31
C PRO A 35 1.79 -2.45 6.74
N GLU A 36 1.55 -2.37 8.04
CA GLU A 36 0.21 -2.15 8.57
C GLU A 36 -0.37 -0.84 8.01
N PHE A 37 -1.64 -0.87 7.60
CA PHE A 37 -2.33 0.33 7.15
C PHE A 37 -2.60 1.27 8.33
N LYS A 38 -1.86 2.38 8.38
CA LYS A 38 -1.97 3.39 9.45
C LYS A 38 -3.11 4.39 9.24
N ALA A 39 -3.50 4.62 7.98
CA ALA A 39 -4.55 5.56 7.58
C ALA A 39 -5.04 5.23 6.17
N ALA A 40 -6.04 5.97 5.68
CA ALA A 40 -6.39 5.95 4.25
C ALA A 40 -5.25 6.53 3.39
N LEU A 41 -4.60 7.60 3.87
CA LEU A 41 -3.42 8.21 3.27
C LEU A 41 -2.30 8.36 4.32
N SER A 42 -1.16 7.71 4.10
CA SER A 42 0.04 7.86 4.93
C SER A 42 1.10 8.62 4.15
N ILE A 43 1.65 9.71 4.71
CA ILE A 43 2.72 10.50 4.08
C ILE A 43 3.99 10.37 4.94
N ALA A 44 4.88 9.48 4.50
CA ALA A 44 6.11 9.09 5.18
C ALA A 44 7.33 9.95 4.76
N THR A 45 7.11 11.24 4.49
CA THR A 45 8.16 12.23 4.22
C THR A 45 7.71 13.60 4.70
N ASN A 46 8.65 14.49 5.02
CA ASN A 46 8.36 15.90 5.34
C ASN A 46 8.57 16.83 4.13
N GLN A 47 9.12 16.32 3.02
CA GLN A 47 9.41 17.06 1.79
C GLN A 47 8.22 16.99 0.83
N PHE A 48 7.09 17.60 1.22
CA PHE A 48 5.91 17.65 0.36
C PHE A 48 5.15 18.97 0.43
N GLY A 49 4.38 19.24 -0.62
CA GLY A 49 3.24 20.14 -0.68
C GLY A 49 1.95 19.32 -0.72
N PHE A 50 0.84 19.90 -0.25
CA PHE A 50 -0.44 19.23 -0.24
C PHE A 50 -1.54 20.19 -0.67
N SER A 51 -2.39 19.73 -1.57
CA SER A 51 -3.62 20.40 -1.94
C SER A 51 -4.71 19.35 -2.21
N ILE A 52 -5.95 19.71 -1.91
CA ILE A 52 -7.12 18.87 -2.21
C ILE A 52 -8.29 19.75 -2.61
N GLY A 53 -8.96 19.38 -3.70
CA GLY A 53 -9.95 20.21 -4.37
C GLY A 53 -10.98 19.41 -5.13
N GLY A 54 -12.01 20.09 -5.63
CA GLY A 54 -13.11 19.47 -6.35
C GLY A 54 -14.02 18.66 -5.42
N SER A 55 -14.40 17.45 -5.83
CA SER A 55 -15.21 16.51 -5.04
C SER A 55 -14.36 15.39 -4.42
N SER A 56 -13.03 15.55 -4.39
CA SER A 56 -12.14 14.54 -3.83
C SER A 56 -12.30 14.39 -2.32
N THR A 57 -12.18 13.15 -1.84
CA THR A 57 -12.30 12.78 -0.42
C THR A 57 -11.23 11.79 0.00
N VAL A 58 -10.76 11.92 1.25
CA VAL A 58 -9.94 10.92 1.94
C VAL A 58 -10.66 10.54 3.22
N SER A 59 -11.06 9.28 3.32
CA SER A 59 -11.84 8.75 4.43
C SER A 59 -11.09 7.66 5.18
N GLY A 60 -10.82 7.89 6.47
CA GLY A 60 -10.28 6.87 7.37
C GLY A 60 -11.32 5.90 7.91
N SER A 61 -12.60 6.06 7.54
CA SER A 61 -13.67 5.15 7.94
C SER A 61 -13.56 3.83 7.17
N ASP A 62 -13.54 2.71 7.89
CA ASP A 62 -13.35 1.39 7.27
C ASP A 62 -14.50 1.03 6.32
N ALA A 63 -14.18 0.82 5.05
CA ALA A 63 -15.13 0.43 4.01
C ALA A 63 -15.68 -0.98 4.22
N SER A 64 -14.90 -1.86 4.85
CA SER A 64 -15.27 -3.26 5.01
C SER A 64 -16.29 -3.51 6.13
N GLY A 65 -16.36 -2.61 7.10
CA GLY A 65 -17.13 -2.78 8.34
C GLY A 65 -16.60 -3.89 9.25
N ALA A 66 -15.40 -4.41 8.98
CA ALA A 66 -14.80 -5.51 9.72
C ALA A 66 -13.76 -5.04 10.76
N CYS A 67 -13.24 -3.82 10.60
CA CYS A 67 -12.18 -3.30 11.43
C CYS A 67 -12.55 -1.95 12.05
N SER A 68 -11.74 -1.52 13.02
CA SER A 68 -11.85 -0.16 13.53
C SER A 68 -11.41 0.84 12.46
N ASP A 69 -12.09 1.98 12.43
CA ASP A 69 -11.66 3.15 11.66
C ASP A 69 -10.21 3.54 12.00
N LYS A 70 -9.58 4.23 11.05
CA LYS A 70 -8.25 4.83 11.16
C LYS A 70 -8.34 6.34 10.89
N PRO A 71 -7.27 7.12 11.13
CA PRO A 71 -7.20 8.49 10.64
C PRO A 71 -7.39 8.58 9.13
N ALA A 72 -7.91 9.71 8.64
CA ALA A 72 -7.95 9.94 7.20
C ALA A 72 -6.53 10.11 6.65
N VAL A 73 -5.70 10.91 7.32
CA VAL A 73 -4.29 11.12 6.98
C VAL A 73 -3.40 10.87 8.20
N THR A 74 -2.27 10.20 8.00
CA THR A 74 -1.18 10.10 8.99
C THR A 74 0.09 10.72 8.41
N VAL A 75 0.78 11.53 9.22
CA VAL A 75 2.01 12.25 8.84
C VAL A 75 3.08 12.14 9.93
N LEU A 76 4.33 12.45 9.60
CA LEU A 76 5.47 12.31 10.51
C LEU A 76 5.48 13.27 11.71
N ASP A 77 5.07 14.51 11.50
CA ASP A 77 5.39 15.59 12.42
C ASP A 77 4.36 16.76 12.36
N PRO A 78 4.40 17.69 13.33
CA PRO A 78 3.47 18.81 13.37
C PRO A 78 3.55 19.77 12.18
N ILE A 79 4.72 19.94 11.55
CA ILE A 79 4.89 20.80 10.37
C ILE A 79 4.19 20.14 9.18
N SER A 80 4.40 18.84 9.01
CA SER A 80 3.71 18.04 8.00
C SER A 80 2.19 18.09 8.19
N LYS A 81 1.69 18.03 9.43
CA LYS A 81 0.26 18.23 9.73
C LYS A 81 -0.25 19.61 9.32
N ALA A 82 0.50 20.67 9.65
CA ALA A 82 0.13 22.03 9.26
C ALA A 82 0.05 22.21 7.74
N LYS A 83 0.89 21.53 6.96
CA LYS A 83 0.81 21.52 5.49
C LYS A 83 -0.52 20.92 4.99
N ILE A 84 -0.97 19.81 5.58
CA ILE A 84 -2.27 19.22 5.25
C ILE A 84 -3.40 20.18 5.60
N GLU A 85 -3.37 20.78 6.80
CA GLU A 85 -4.39 21.73 7.25
C GLU A 85 -4.47 22.98 6.37
N LEU A 86 -3.34 23.49 5.89
CA LEU A 86 -3.28 24.60 4.93
C LEU A 86 -3.80 24.19 3.55
N GLY A 87 -3.44 23.00 3.06
CA GLY A 87 -3.89 22.48 1.77
C GLY A 87 -5.40 22.19 1.71
N LEU A 88 -6.06 22.08 2.86
CA LEU A 88 -7.51 21.91 2.99
C LEU A 88 -8.31 23.21 2.93
N PHE A 89 -7.67 24.38 2.81
CA PHE A 89 -8.32 25.68 2.96
C PHE A 89 -9.58 25.85 2.08
N LEU A 90 -9.54 25.35 0.83
CA LEU A 90 -10.66 25.42 -0.10
C LEU A 90 -11.65 24.24 0.02
N SER A 91 -11.29 23.20 0.78
CA SER A 91 -12.02 21.92 0.85
C SER A 91 -12.02 21.30 2.27
N PRO A 92 -12.50 22.02 3.31
CA PRO A 92 -12.39 21.57 4.71
C PRO A 92 -13.17 20.29 5.05
N GLY A 93 -14.11 19.90 4.18
CA GLY A 93 -14.92 18.68 4.27
C GLY A 93 -14.30 17.44 3.60
N SER A 94 -13.17 17.57 2.92
CA SER A 94 -12.60 16.47 2.13
C SER A 94 -11.90 15.39 2.96
N LEU A 95 -11.56 15.65 4.23
CA LEU A 95 -11.07 14.62 5.15
C LEU A 95 -12.18 14.15 6.09
N LEU A 96 -12.44 12.85 6.07
CA LEU A 96 -13.52 12.20 6.80
C LEU A 96 -12.97 11.07 7.68
N SER A 97 -13.08 11.15 8.99
CA SER A 97 -12.77 10.00 9.85
C SER A 97 -13.33 10.20 11.26
N PRO A 98 -13.98 9.17 11.84
CA PRO A 98 -14.38 9.16 13.25
C PRO A 98 -13.19 9.14 14.23
N LYS A 99 -12.01 8.73 13.80
CA LYS A 99 -10.79 8.62 14.62
C LYS A 99 -9.87 9.83 14.55
N GLY A 100 -10.08 10.71 13.57
CA GLY A 100 -9.33 11.95 13.40
C GLY A 100 -9.01 12.22 11.94
N LYS A 101 -9.05 13.49 11.55
CA LYS A 101 -8.73 13.88 10.16
C LYS A 101 -7.25 13.72 9.85
N VAL A 102 -6.38 14.21 10.73
CA VAL A 102 -4.92 14.14 10.57
C VAL A 102 -4.26 13.76 11.90
N GLU A 103 -3.57 12.62 11.91
CA GLU A 103 -2.81 12.10 13.06
C GLU A 103 -1.30 12.19 12.78
N ILE A 104 -0.52 12.34 13.85
CA ILE A 104 0.94 12.37 13.78
C ILE A 104 1.45 11.03 14.29
N ASP A 105 2.27 10.36 13.48
CA ASP A 105 3.01 9.16 13.84
C ASP A 105 4.49 9.41 13.54
N SER A 106 5.28 9.66 14.59
CA SER A 106 6.71 9.94 14.46
C SER A 106 7.55 8.72 14.08
N GLU A 107 6.96 7.51 14.14
CA GLU A 107 7.61 6.26 13.74
C GLU A 107 7.25 5.88 12.30
N LEU A 108 6.37 6.64 11.64
CA LEU A 108 6.04 6.42 10.24
C LEU A 108 7.33 6.49 9.41
N THR A 109 7.54 5.49 8.55
CA THR A 109 8.75 5.41 7.74
C THR A 109 8.45 4.76 6.40
N TYR A 110 9.17 5.21 5.36
CA TYR A 110 9.10 4.62 4.04
C TYR A 110 9.98 3.36 3.90
N SER A 111 10.95 3.16 4.79
CA SER A 111 11.96 2.10 4.66
C SER A 111 11.37 0.68 4.49
N PRO A 112 10.36 0.24 5.27
CA PRO A 112 9.74 -1.08 5.06
C PRO A 112 9.09 -1.23 3.67
N VAL A 113 8.59 -0.13 3.12
CA VAL A 113 7.94 -0.09 1.80
C VAL A 113 8.99 -0.13 0.69
N ASP A 114 10.11 0.58 0.85
CA ASP A 114 11.24 0.53 -0.07
C ASP A 114 11.81 -0.89 -0.19
N GLU A 115 11.97 -1.58 0.94
CA GLU A 115 12.38 -3.00 0.94
C GLU A 115 11.36 -3.91 0.22
N LEU A 116 10.06 -3.68 0.44
CA LEU A 116 9.00 -4.41 -0.25
C LEU A 116 9.09 -4.20 -1.77
N ILE A 117 9.23 -2.95 -2.21
CA ILE A 117 9.37 -2.58 -3.62
C ILE A 117 10.59 -3.27 -4.23
N ALA A 118 11.76 -3.16 -3.59
CA ALA A 118 13.01 -3.75 -4.07
C ALA A 118 12.91 -5.28 -4.22
N ARG A 119 12.19 -5.95 -3.30
CA ARG A 119 11.96 -7.40 -3.37
C ARG A 119 10.99 -7.80 -4.47
N LEU A 120 10.00 -6.97 -4.77
CA LEU A 120 8.95 -7.26 -5.75
C LEU A 120 9.36 -6.92 -7.18
N GLU A 121 10.01 -5.78 -7.42
CA GLU A 121 10.20 -5.18 -8.76
C GLU A 121 10.68 -6.15 -9.84
N ASN A 122 11.58 -7.06 -9.48
CA ASN A 122 12.24 -7.98 -10.42
C ASN A 122 11.67 -9.41 -10.36
N LYS A 123 10.51 -9.63 -9.74
CA LYS A 123 9.87 -10.95 -9.65
C LYS A 123 9.06 -11.27 -10.90
N ALA A 124 9.18 -12.50 -11.36
CA ALA A 124 8.30 -13.03 -12.40
C ALA A 124 6.85 -13.00 -11.91
N GLY A 125 5.96 -12.36 -12.69
CA GLY A 125 4.55 -12.16 -12.34
C GLY A 125 4.19 -10.73 -11.96
N VAL A 126 5.17 -9.87 -11.67
CA VAL A 126 4.95 -8.42 -11.59
C VAL A 126 4.61 -7.89 -12.98
N GLN A 127 3.59 -7.03 -13.04
CA GLN A 127 3.19 -6.36 -14.27
C GLN A 127 3.72 -4.93 -14.29
N LYS A 128 4.52 -4.59 -15.30
CA LYS A 128 4.96 -3.22 -15.55
C LYS A 128 3.98 -2.55 -16.51
N ILE A 129 3.30 -1.53 -16.02
CA ILE A 129 2.28 -0.76 -16.71
C ILE A 129 2.92 0.49 -17.30
N SER A 130 2.78 0.69 -18.61
CA SER A 130 3.24 1.87 -19.32
C SER A 130 2.34 2.16 -20.52
N GLY A 131 2.30 3.42 -20.98
CA GLY A 131 1.47 3.84 -22.11
C GLY A 131 -0.03 3.63 -21.85
N ASN A 132 -0.80 3.30 -22.89
CA ASN A 132 -2.25 3.04 -22.76
C ASN A 132 -2.50 1.58 -22.35
N TYR A 133 -2.74 1.35 -21.06
CA TYR A 133 -2.99 0.02 -20.52
C TYR A 133 -4.48 -0.36 -20.57
N LYS A 134 -4.76 -1.63 -20.90
CA LYS A 134 -6.10 -2.23 -21.01
C LYS A 134 -6.19 -3.63 -20.40
N GLY A 135 -5.17 -4.07 -19.67
CA GLY A 135 -5.13 -5.40 -19.07
C GLY A 135 -5.88 -5.48 -17.73
N SER A 136 -5.84 -6.64 -17.09
CA SER A 136 -6.41 -6.82 -15.74
C SER A 136 -5.49 -6.20 -14.67
N LEU A 137 -6.09 -5.64 -13.62
CA LEU A 137 -5.40 -5.20 -12.41
C LEU A 137 -5.62 -6.19 -11.24
N GLY A 138 -5.70 -7.48 -11.55
CA GLY A 138 -5.92 -8.54 -10.58
C GLY A 138 -7.40 -8.75 -10.25
N SER A 139 -7.68 -9.81 -9.49
CA SER A 139 -9.00 -10.09 -8.93
C SER A 139 -8.91 -10.30 -7.42
N LYS A 140 -10.06 -10.35 -6.75
CA LYS A 140 -10.13 -10.65 -5.31
C LYS A 140 -9.45 -11.98 -4.96
N GLU A 141 -9.62 -13.00 -5.80
CA GLU A 141 -9.06 -14.35 -5.61
C GLU A 141 -7.60 -14.46 -6.07
N ASN A 142 -7.18 -13.59 -6.99
CA ASN A 142 -5.83 -13.55 -7.53
C ASN A 142 -5.34 -12.08 -7.64
N PRO A 143 -5.03 -11.45 -6.51
CA PRO A 143 -4.56 -10.07 -6.49
C PRO A 143 -3.14 -9.99 -7.10
N GLY A 144 -2.84 -8.88 -7.77
CA GLY A 144 -1.60 -8.70 -8.51
C GLY A 144 -0.67 -7.65 -7.91
N VAL A 145 0.54 -7.57 -8.47
CA VAL A 145 1.51 -6.51 -8.18
C VAL A 145 1.82 -5.76 -9.46
N PHE A 146 1.59 -4.45 -9.43
CA PHE A 146 1.64 -3.57 -10.59
C PHE A 146 2.63 -2.43 -10.34
N PHE A 147 3.54 -2.22 -11.29
CA PHE A 147 4.48 -1.10 -11.28
C PHE A 147 4.08 -0.17 -12.41
N VAL A 148 3.64 1.03 -12.07
CA VAL A 148 3.20 2.05 -13.01
C VAL A 148 4.38 2.97 -13.29
N ASP A 149 4.93 2.84 -14.49
CA ASP A 149 6.05 3.63 -14.98
C ASP A 149 5.55 4.74 -15.93
N ASN A 150 6.18 5.92 -15.86
CA ASN A 150 6.11 7.07 -16.80
C ASN A 150 4.85 7.17 -17.69
N TYR A 151 3.93 8.09 -17.34
CA TYR A 151 2.76 8.48 -18.13
C TYR A 151 1.84 7.33 -18.57
N ALA A 152 1.64 6.35 -17.70
CA ALA A 152 0.71 5.27 -17.95
C ALA A 152 -0.75 5.74 -17.84
N LYS A 153 -1.50 5.65 -18.93
CA LYS A 153 -2.94 5.91 -18.93
C LYS A 153 -3.70 4.59 -18.79
N LEU A 154 -4.54 4.50 -17.77
CA LEU A 154 -5.49 3.39 -17.64
C LEU A 154 -6.68 3.71 -18.55
N SER A 155 -6.82 2.97 -19.65
CA SER A 155 -7.84 3.25 -20.67
C SER A 155 -9.03 2.28 -20.57
N GLY A 156 -10.19 2.72 -21.08
CA GLY A 156 -11.50 2.09 -20.86
C GLY A 156 -11.52 0.55 -20.99
N GLY A 157 -12.15 -0.09 -19.99
CA GLY A 157 -12.27 -1.55 -19.86
C GLY A 157 -11.83 -2.09 -18.49
N ILE A 158 -11.06 -1.31 -17.74
CA ILE A 158 -10.61 -1.63 -16.38
C ILE A 158 -11.53 -0.94 -15.39
N SER A 159 -12.40 -1.70 -14.72
CA SER A 159 -13.32 -1.17 -13.70
C SER A 159 -12.83 -1.42 -12.27
N THR A 160 -12.10 -2.52 -12.04
CA THR A 160 -11.73 -2.95 -10.70
C THR A 160 -10.37 -3.65 -10.71
N GLY A 161 -9.54 -3.38 -9.69
CA GLY A 161 -8.28 -4.08 -9.44
C GLY A 161 -8.07 -4.41 -7.96
N TYR A 162 -7.16 -5.34 -7.69
CA TYR A 162 -6.84 -5.85 -6.36
C TYR A 162 -5.34 -6.12 -6.21
N GLY A 163 -4.74 -5.71 -5.08
CA GLY A 163 -3.37 -6.09 -4.71
C GLY A 163 -2.45 -4.92 -4.36
N ILE A 164 -1.29 -4.81 -5.02
CA ILE A 164 -0.30 -3.76 -4.77
C ILE A 164 -0.08 -2.96 -6.05
N MET A 165 -0.19 -1.64 -5.96
CA MET A 165 0.14 -0.73 -7.06
C MET A 165 1.26 0.22 -6.62
N VAL A 166 2.39 0.18 -7.31
CA VAL A 166 3.54 1.08 -7.09
C VAL A 166 3.60 2.07 -8.23
N ILE A 167 3.52 3.36 -7.93
CA ILE A 167 3.55 4.45 -8.90
C ILE A 167 4.86 5.19 -8.69
N ARG A 168 5.72 5.14 -9.71
CA ARG A 168 7.06 5.70 -9.65
C ARG A 168 7.12 7.08 -10.29
N SER A 169 8.17 7.83 -9.98
CA SER A 169 8.45 9.17 -10.54
C SER A 169 8.15 9.26 -12.04
N GLY A 170 7.35 10.25 -12.44
CA GLY A 170 6.86 10.45 -13.82
C GLY A 170 5.59 9.67 -14.19
N GLY A 171 5.10 8.80 -13.31
CA GLY A 171 3.81 8.12 -13.46
C GLY A 171 2.64 9.04 -13.12
N GLU A 172 1.98 9.60 -14.14
CA GLU A 172 0.64 10.19 -13.99
C GLU A 172 -0.41 9.09 -14.21
N LEU A 173 -1.36 8.93 -13.29
CA LEU A 173 -2.53 8.08 -13.52
C LEU A 173 -3.65 8.95 -14.12
N GLU A 174 -3.67 9.03 -15.45
CA GLU A 174 -4.74 9.68 -16.19
C GLU A 174 -5.74 8.63 -16.72
N TYR A 175 -7.03 8.82 -16.42
CA TYR A 175 -8.10 7.99 -16.96
C TYR A 175 -8.76 8.70 -18.15
N GLU A 176 -8.45 8.28 -19.38
CA GLU A 176 -9.05 8.83 -20.59
C GLU A 176 -10.28 8.02 -21.05
N GLY A 177 -11.45 8.68 -21.07
CA GLY A 177 -12.69 8.17 -21.65
C GLY A 177 -13.59 9.33 -22.09
N ALA A 178 -13.89 9.41 -23.39
CA ALA A 178 -14.70 10.49 -23.96
C ALA A 178 -16.14 10.49 -23.38
N LEU A 179 -16.41 11.49 -22.54
CA LEU A 179 -17.69 12.19 -22.29
C LEU A 179 -19.01 11.40 -22.07
N SER A 180 -19.03 10.06 -22.01
CA SER A 180 -20.28 9.31 -21.79
C SER A 180 -20.14 7.88 -21.26
N VAL A 181 -18.93 7.37 -20.99
CA VAL A 181 -18.75 6.06 -20.34
C VAL A 181 -18.38 6.27 -18.88
N ALA A 182 -19.42 6.25 -18.05
CA ALA A 182 -19.38 6.11 -16.61
C ALA A 182 -18.67 4.81 -16.20
N GLY A 183 -17.36 4.88 -16.01
CA GLY A 183 -16.57 3.82 -15.40
C GLY A 183 -15.71 4.42 -14.30
N ASN A 184 -16.18 4.37 -13.06
CA ASN A 184 -15.32 4.61 -11.91
C ASN A 184 -14.29 3.48 -11.87
N PHE A 185 -13.00 3.83 -11.82
CA PHE A 185 -11.96 2.84 -11.60
C PHE A 185 -11.83 2.59 -10.10
N GLU A 186 -12.03 1.35 -9.65
CA GLU A 186 -11.84 0.98 -8.26
C GLU A 186 -10.54 0.17 -8.10
N PHE A 187 -9.70 0.52 -7.12
CA PHE A 187 -8.55 -0.31 -6.74
C PHE A 187 -8.63 -0.67 -5.26
N ASN A 188 -8.55 -1.97 -4.96
CA ASN A 188 -8.64 -2.50 -3.61
C ASN A 188 -7.27 -3.05 -3.16
N GLY A 189 -6.51 -2.28 -2.39
CA GLY A 189 -5.19 -2.74 -1.97
C GLY A 189 -4.29 -1.70 -1.33
N LEU A 190 -2.98 -1.95 -1.45
CA LEU A 190 -1.93 -1.01 -1.10
C LEU A 190 -1.51 -0.23 -2.35
N ILE A 191 -1.63 1.09 -2.32
CA ILE A 191 -1.11 1.97 -3.36
C ILE A 191 0.10 2.70 -2.80
N ILE A 192 1.22 2.67 -3.51
CA ILE A 192 2.46 3.30 -3.08
C ILE A 192 2.88 4.34 -4.12
N PHE A 193 3.09 5.58 -3.70
CA PHE A 193 3.74 6.61 -4.49
C PHE A 193 5.20 6.71 -4.06
N GLU A 194 6.09 6.30 -4.95
CA GLU A 194 7.55 6.34 -4.77
C GLU A 194 8.14 7.51 -5.54
N ASN A 195 8.66 8.52 -4.84
CA ASN A 195 9.35 9.66 -5.45
C ASN A 195 8.53 10.39 -6.55
N ALA A 196 7.19 10.36 -6.46
CA ALA A 196 6.31 10.94 -7.47
C ALA A 196 6.14 12.45 -7.29
N PHE A 197 6.64 13.25 -8.24
CA PHE A 197 6.70 14.72 -8.16
C PHE A 197 5.33 15.39 -8.34
N ASP A 198 4.47 14.82 -9.18
CA ASP A 198 3.11 15.30 -9.44
C ASP A 198 2.15 14.09 -9.47
N PHE A 199 1.41 13.87 -8.39
CA PHE A 199 0.24 12.99 -8.48
C PHE A 199 -0.97 13.85 -8.79
N THR A 200 -1.51 13.74 -10.00
CA THR A 200 -2.77 14.37 -10.40
C THR A 200 -3.78 13.28 -10.78
N GLY A 201 -4.80 13.07 -9.94
CA GLY A 201 -5.87 12.12 -10.23
C GLY A 201 -6.92 12.69 -11.18
N ARG A 202 -6.73 12.55 -12.49
CA ARG A 202 -7.72 13.00 -13.49
C ARG A 202 -8.73 11.88 -13.78
N GLY A 203 -9.90 11.94 -13.14
CA GLY A 203 -11.00 10.98 -13.28
C GLY A 203 -11.84 10.85 -12.00
N THR A 204 -12.66 9.80 -11.90
CA THR A 204 -13.34 9.36 -10.67
C THR A 204 -12.79 8.03 -10.12
N PRO A 205 -11.48 7.93 -9.81
CA PRO A 205 -10.94 6.74 -9.17
C PRO A 205 -11.43 6.62 -7.71
N ASP A 206 -11.71 5.38 -7.29
CA ASP A 206 -12.05 4.98 -5.93
C ASP A 206 -10.96 4.02 -5.41
N LEU A 207 -10.10 4.50 -4.53
CA LEU A 207 -9.00 3.75 -3.96
C LEU A 207 -9.41 3.24 -2.58
N LYS A 208 -9.63 1.94 -2.46
CA LYS A 208 -10.00 1.25 -1.21
C LYS A 208 -8.80 0.54 -0.61
N GLY A 209 -8.43 0.91 0.59
CA GLY A 209 -7.28 0.36 1.30
C GLY A 209 -6.39 1.46 1.87
N SER A 210 -5.09 1.40 1.60
CA SER A 210 -4.15 2.43 2.06
C SER A 210 -3.33 2.95 0.90
N VAL A 211 -3.24 4.27 0.83
CA VAL A 211 -2.29 4.98 -0.01
C VAL A 211 -1.11 5.38 0.87
N LEU A 212 0.10 5.10 0.40
CA LEU A 212 1.34 5.45 1.08
C LEU A 212 2.21 6.27 0.15
N VAL A 213 2.58 7.47 0.58
CA VAL A 213 3.45 8.39 -0.15
C VAL A 213 4.76 8.51 0.59
N GLY A 214 5.88 8.37 -0.11
CA GLY A 214 7.18 8.61 0.49
C GLY A 214 8.31 8.69 -0.52
N THR A 215 9.49 8.96 0.03
CA THR A 215 10.73 9.12 -0.70
C THR A 215 11.74 8.11 -0.19
N THR A 216 12.56 7.58 -1.09
CA THR A 216 13.71 6.75 -0.69
C THR A 216 14.76 7.63 0.01
N GLU A 217 15.59 7.05 0.88
CA GLU A 217 16.51 7.80 1.77
C GLU A 217 17.48 8.73 1.04
N ASN A 218 17.78 8.45 -0.24
CA ASN A 218 18.70 9.24 -1.06
C ASN A 218 18.00 10.32 -1.90
N SER A 219 16.68 10.44 -1.81
CA SER A 219 15.89 11.37 -2.60
C SER A 219 15.67 12.67 -1.82
N SER A 220 16.08 13.79 -2.43
CA SER A 220 15.74 15.14 -1.97
C SER A 220 14.52 15.71 -2.70
N ALA A 221 13.75 14.85 -3.39
CA ALA A 221 12.60 15.28 -4.15
C ALA A 221 11.53 15.88 -3.23
N PHE A 222 11.09 17.08 -3.58
CA PHE A 222 9.86 17.63 -3.03
C PHE A 222 8.68 17.02 -3.78
N LEU A 223 7.73 16.44 -3.06
CA LEU A 223 6.53 15.83 -3.64
C LEU A 223 5.38 16.84 -3.66
N ASP A 224 4.80 17.13 -4.82
CA ASP A 224 3.56 17.89 -4.88
C ASP A 224 2.36 16.93 -4.92
N ILE A 225 1.66 16.85 -3.79
CA ILE A 225 0.48 15.99 -3.64
C ILE A 225 -0.76 16.83 -3.96
N ASP A 226 -1.27 16.70 -5.18
CA ASP A 226 -2.50 17.35 -5.64
C ASP A 226 -3.66 16.34 -5.77
N LEU A 227 -4.54 16.32 -4.77
CA LEU A 227 -5.77 15.53 -4.78
C LEU A 227 -6.95 16.33 -5.33
N SER A 228 -6.77 17.11 -6.40
CA SER A 228 -7.84 17.80 -7.10
C SER A 228 -8.66 16.86 -8.00
N GLY A 229 -9.91 17.23 -8.31
CA GLY A 229 -10.80 16.45 -9.19
C GLY A 229 -11.91 15.73 -8.43
N ASN A 230 -12.10 14.43 -8.70
CA ASN A 230 -13.14 13.59 -8.09
C ASN A 230 -12.56 12.24 -7.60
N LEU A 231 -11.41 12.27 -6.93
CA LEU A 231 -10.76 11.08 -6.37
C LEU A 231 -11.33 10.74 -4.99
N ASN A 232 -11.72 9.48 -4.77
CA ASN A 232 -12.04 8.97 -3.43
C ASN A 232 -10.93 8.05 -2.94
N ILE A 233 -10.39 8.30 -1.75
CA ILE A 233 -9.52 7.38 -1.03
C ILE A 233 -10.28 6.96 0.22
N GLN A 234 -10.55 5.67 0.38
CA GLN A 234 -11.24 5.14 1.54
C GLN A 234 -10.42 4.02 2.19
N TYR A 235 -10.21 4.13 3.50
CA TYR A 235 -9.60 3.06 4.27
C TYR A 235 -10.44 1.78 4.16
N ASP A 236 -9.79 0.66 3.87
CA ASP A 236 -10.40 -0.67 3.86
C ASP A 236 -9.39 -1.66 4.44
N CYS A 237 -9.70 -2.28 5.57
CA CYS A 237 -8.77 -3.22 6.17
C CYS A 237 -8.68 -4.57 5.43
N ASN A 238 -9.74 -5.00 4.74
CA ASN A 238 -9.70 -6.21 3.92
C ASN A 238 -8.73 -6.02 2.74
N ALA A 239 -8.54 -4.79 2.28
CA ALA A 239 -7.58 -4.48 1.23
C ALA A 239 -6.13 -4.83 1.62
N GLN A 240 -5.80 -4.83 2.91
CA GLN A 240 -4.49 -5.29 3.38
C GLN A 240 -4.27 -6.77 3.04
N SER A 241 -5.30 -7.61 3.21
CA SER A 241 -5.21 -9.04 2.86
C SER A 241 -4.95 -9.28 1.37
N TYR A 242 -5.46 -8.40 0.50
CA TYR A 242 -5.18 -8.49 -0.94
C TYR A 242 -3.72 -8.14 -1.26
N ALA A 243 -3.17 -7.11 -0.61
CA ALA A 243 -1.76 -6.76 -0.73
C ALA A 243 -0.86 -7.89 -0.18
N GLU A 244 -1.23 -8.49 0.95
CA GLU A 244 -0.52 -9.61 1.56
C GLU A 244 -0.52 -10.83 0.63
N ALA A 245 -1.69 -11.21 0.10
CA ALA A 245 -1.81 -12.30 -0.85
C ALA A 245 -1.02 -12.05 -2.15
N ALA A 246 -1.06 -10.82 -2.68
CA ALA A 246 -0.30 -10.44 -3.86
C ALA A 246 1.22 -10.59 -3.63
N SER A 247 1.75 -10.04 -2.54
CA SER A 247 3.19 -10.17 -2.22
C SER A 247 3.59 -11.62 -1.94
N ALA A 248 2.80 -12.37 -1.18
CA ALA A 248 3.09 -13.76 -0.83
C ALA A 248 3.17 -14.66 -2.07
N SER A 249 2.26 -14.44 -3.04
CA SER A 249 2.22 -15.22 -4.29
C SER A 249 3.52 -15.09 -5.11
N LEU A 250 4.14 -13.91 -5.10
CA LEU A 250 5.33 -13.60 -5.89
C LEU A 250 6.63 -13.89 -5.15
N LEU A 251 6.68 -13.58 -3.85
CA LEU A 251 7.91 -13.73 -3.09
C LEU A 251 8.21 -15.20 -2.78
N LYS A 252 7.19 -16.05 -2.65
CA LYS A 252 7.33 -17.48 -2.29
C LYS A 252 8.25 -17.69 -1.07
N GLN A 253 8.35 -16.69 -0.20
CA GLN A 253 9.18 -16.67 0.98
C GLN A 253 8.31 -16.88 2.21
N ASN A 254 8.79 -17.73 3.11
CA ASN A 254 8.12 -18.02 4.37
C ASN A 254 8.91 -17.42 5.53
N ARG A 255 8.21 -16.89 6.53
CA ARG A 255 8.71 -16.64 7.87
C ARG A 255 8.61 -17.92 8.68
N PHE A 256 9.60 -18.15 9.53
CA PHE A 256 9.56 -19.23 10.52
C PHE A 256 9.51 -18.60 11.91
N SER A 257 8.41 -18.79 12.62
CA SER A 257 8.26 -18.35 14.01
C SER A 257 8.47 -19.55 14.93
N MET A 258 9.44 -19.47 15.85
CA MET A 258 9.72 -20.58 16.77
C MET A 258 8.57 -20.74 17.77
N LEU A 259 7.97 -21.92 17.81
CA LEU A 259 6.90 -22.27 18.75
C LEU A 259 7.47 -22.71 20.09
N ASN A 260 8.34 -23.71 20.08
CA ASN A 260 8.90 -24.34 21.27
C ASN A 260 10.21 -25.08 20.93
N THR A 261 11.04 -25.26 21.96
CA THR A 261 12.26 -26.07 21.93
C THR A 261 12.20 -27.12 23.03
N PHE A 262 12.57 -28.35 22.72
CA PHE A 262 12.61 -29.48 23.66
C PHE A 262 13.98 -30.17 23.59
N GLU A 263 14.40 -30.75 24.72
CA GLU A 263 15.60 -31.58 24.89
C GLU A 263 15.22 -33.05 25.15
#